data_AF-A0A218WQ63-F1
#
_entry.id   AF-A0A218WQ63-F1
#
_cell.length_a   1.000
_cell.length_b   1.000
_cell.length_c   1.000
_cell.angle_alpha   90.00
_cell.angle_beta   90.00
_cell.angle_gamma   90.00
#
_symmetry.space_group_name_H-M   'P 1'
#
loop_
_entity.id
_entity.type
_entity.pdbx_description
1 polymer ?
#
loop_
_entity_poly.entity_id
_entity_poly.type
_entity_poly.pdbx_seq_one_letter_code
_entity_poly.pdbx_strand_id
1 'polypeptide(L)'
;MASDSLTSSSWTPKQNKTFERALAQYDKDTPDRWQKIARAVGGKSAEEVKRHYELLIEDVKHIEQGRVPFPNYRSTNASSN
;
A
#
# COMPACT_ATOMS: atom_id res chain seq x y z
N MET A 1 -18.03 21.02 16.02
CA MET A 1 -16.84 21.16 15.16
C MET A 1 -17.08 20.25 13.97
N ALA A 2 -17.25 20.81 12.77
CA ALA A 2 -17.39 20.03 11.56
C ALA A 2 -16.02 19.39 11.28
N SER A 3 -15.89 18.11 11.60
CA SER A 3 -14.73 17.35 11.16
C SER A 3 -15.04 16.89 9.76
N ASP A 4 -14.45 17.58 8.80
CA ASP A 4 -14.25 17.17 7.42
C ASP A 4 -13.93 15.67 7.35
N SER A 5 -14.97 14.86 7.21
CA SER A 5 -14.90 13.49 6.69
C SER A 5 -14.59 13.58 5.20
N LEU A 6 -13.43 14.15 4.89
CA LEU A 6 -12.82 14.09 3.57
C LEU A 6 -12.57 12.62 3.32
N THR A 7 -13.52 12.02 2.62
CA THR A 7 -13.41 10.84 1.77
C THR A 7 -11.96 10.46 1.51
N SER A 8 -11.30 9.81 2.48
CA SER A 8 -10.14 9.02 2.21
C SER A 8 -10.71 7.91 1.34
N SER A 9 -10.58 8.09 0.03
CA SER A 9 -11.12 7.16 -0.94
C SER A 9 -10.36 5.86 -0.66
N SER A 10 -10.94 5.00 0.17
CA SER A 10 -10.27 3.79 0.66
C SER A 10 -9.84 2.97 -0.54
N TRP A 11 -8.58 2.57 -0.55
CA TRP A 11 -8.05 1.75 -1.64
C TRP A 11 -8.74 0.39 -1.61
N THR A 12 -9.51 0.09 -2.66
CA THR A 12 -10.07 -1.25 -2.78
C THR A 12 -8.96 -2.27 -3.09
N PRO A 13 -9.12 -3.55 -2.73
CA PRO A 13 -8.13 -4.58 -3.07
C PRO A 13 -7.81 -4.64 -4.57
N LYS A 14 -8.83 -4.41 -5.41
CA LYS A 14 -8.67 -4.34 -6.87
C LYS A 14 -7.80 -3.16 -7.30
N GLN A 15 -8.05 -1.97 -6.73
CA GLN A 15 -7.24 -0.78 -7.02
C GLN A 15 -5.80 -0.97 -6.55
N ASN A 16 -5.59 -1.52 -5.35
CA ASN A 16 -4.26 -1.76 -4.82
C ASN A 16 -3.48 -2.76 -5.70
N LYS A 17 -4.12 -3.85 -6.13
CA LYS A 17 -3.50 -4.80 -7.06
C LYS A 17 -3.12 -4.17 -8.40
N THR A 18 -3.98 -3.30 -8.95
CA THR A 18 -3.67 -2.57 -10.18
C THR A 18 -2.53 -1.57 -9.97
N PHE A 19 -2.50 -0.90 -8.82
CA PHE A 19 -1.43 0.02 -8.44
C PHE A 19 -0.07 -0.68 -8.35
N GLU A 20 0.02 -1.83 -7.68
CA GLU A 20 1.25 -2.62 -7.60
C GLU A 20 1.74 -3.07 -8.98
N ARG A 21 0.84 -3.53 -9.84
CA ARG A 21 1.17 -3.87 -11.23
C ARG A 21 1.66 -2.66 -12.02
N ALA A 22 1.04 -1.51 -11.83
CA ALA A 22 1.44 -0.27 -12.49
C ALA A 22 2.80 0.24 -11.97
N LEU A 23 3.10 0.08 -10.69
CA LEU A 23 4.43 0.38 -10.12
C LEU A 23 5.53 -0.48 -10.73
N ALA A 24 5.23 -1.75 -11.05
CA ALA A 24 6.17 -2.65 -11.72
C ALA A 24 6.37 -2.28 -13.21
N GLN A 25 5.34 -1.73 -13.85
CA GLN A 25 5.39 -1.30 -15.25
C GLN A 25 6.05 0.07 -15.45
N TYR A 26 5.82 1.00 -14.52
CA TYR A 26 6.35 2.36 -14.54
C TYR A 26 7.38 2.50 -13.43
N ASP A 27 8.65 2.45 -13.81
CA ASP A 27 9.80 2.61 -12.92
C ASP A 27 9.96 4.04 -12.39
N LYS A 28 11.03 4.29 -11.63
CA LYS A 28 11.31 5.60 -11.01
C LYS A 28 11.71 6.67 -12.03
N ASP A 29 12.28 6.26 -13.16
CA ASP A 29 12.77 7.15 -14.22
C ASP A 29 11.68 7.51 -15.23
N THR A 30 10.52 6.84 -15.15
CA THR A 30 9.37 7.13 -15.99
C THR A 30 8.88 8.57 -15.78
N PRO A 31 8.87 9.43 -16.82
CA PRO A 31 8.26 10.75 -16.73
C PRO A 31 6.75 10.61 -16.53
N ASP A 32 6.17 11.51 -15.74
CA ASP A 32 4.75 11.51 -15.38
C ASP A 32 4.25 10.18 -14.79
N ARG A 33 5.14 9.49 -14.06
CA ARG A 33 4.87 8.17 -13.44
C ARG A 33 3.53 8.15 -12.71
N TRP A 34 3.29 9.14 -11.86
CA TRP A 34 2.10 9.19 -11.01
C TRP A 34 0.82 9.41 -11.82
N GLN A 35 0.86 10.27 -12.86
CA GLN A 35 -0.30 10.44 -13.73
C GLN A 35 -0.60 9.16 -14.52
N LYS A 36 0.43 8.42 -14.98
CA LYS A 36 0.26 7.14 -15.68
C LYS A 36 -0.34 6.06 -14.78
N ILE A 37 0.14 5.96 -13.54
CA ILE A 37 -0.40 5.02 -12.54
C ILE A 37 -1.84 5.39 -12.18
N ALA A 38 -2.14 6.68 -11.93
CA ALA A 38 -3.49 7.15 -11.64
C ALA A 38 -4.49 6.78 -12.74
N ARG A 39 -4.08 6.97 -14.01
CA ARG A 39 -4.88 6.54 -15.18
C ARG A 39 -5.10 5.03 -15.23
N ALA A 40 -4.09 4.24 -14.88
CA ALA A 40 -4.20 2.77 -14.86
C ALA A 40 -5.11 2.26 -13.72
N VAL A 41 -5.01 2.86 -12.54
CA VAL A 41 -5.82 2.49 -11.36
C VAL A 41 -7.28 2.88 -11.54
N GLY A 42 -7.52 4.08 -12.09
CA GLY A 42 -8.86 4.63 -12.28
C GLY A 42 -9.51 5.10 -10.96
N GLY A 43 -10.11 6.29 -10.99
CA GLY A 43 -10.79 6.86 -9.82
C GLY A 43 -9.87 7.28 -8.67
N LYS A 44 -8.58 7.49 -8.95
CA LYS A 44 -7.59 8.08 -8.05
C LYS A 44 -6.82 9.19 -8.76
N SER A 45 -6.43 10.24 -8.04
CA SER A 45 -5.55 11.29 -8.55
C SER A 45 -4.07 10.89 -8.47
N ALA A 46 -3.21 11.61 -9.18
CA ALA A 46 -1.76 11.38 -9.11
C ALA A 46 -1.21 11.63 -7.70
N GLU A 47 -1.78 12.60 -6.99
CA GLU A 47 -1.44 12.95 -5.61
C GLU A 47 -1.85 11.83 -4.63
N GLU A 48 -3.05 11.25 -4.80
CA GLU A 48 -3.51 10.11 -4.00
C GLU A 48 -2.63 8.87 -4.23
N VAL A 49 -2.23 8.62 -5.47
CA VAL A 49 -1.31 7.54 -5.83
C VAL A 49 0.07 7.76 -5.22
N LYS A 50 0.60 8.98 -5.28
CA LYS A 50 1.89 9.31 -4.67
C LYS A 50 1.87 9.13 -3.15
N ARG A 51 0.81 9.60 -2.48
CA ARG A 51 0.63 9.41 -1.03
C ARG A 51 0.57 7.92 -0.66
N HIS A 52 -0.16 7.13 -1.44
CA HIS A 52 -0.25 5.67 -1.21
C HIS A 52 1.10 4.97 -1.39
N TYR A 53 1.92 5.43 -2.35
CA TYR A 53 3.29 4.94 -2.52
C TYR A 53 4.20 5.30 -1.34
N GLU A 54 4.11 6.52 -0.80
CA GLU A 54 4.91 6.94 0.35
C GLU A 54 4.60 6.08 1.59
N LEU A 55 3.32 5.77 1.84
CA LEU A 55 2.92 4.85 2.91
C LEU A 55 3.46 3.44 2.70
N LEU A 56 3.43 2.92 1.46
CA LEU A 56 4.00 1.61 1.15
C LEU A 56 5.50 1.55 1.46
N ILE A 57 6.25 2.61 1.15
CA ILE A 57 7.68 2.68 1.47
C ILE A 57 7.92 2.74 2.98
N GLU A 58 7.09 3.48 3.71
CA GLU A 58 7.16 3.54 5.16
C GLU A 58 6.88 2.17 5.79
N ASP A 59 5.87 1.44 5.32
CA ASP A 59 5.55 0.08 5.78
C ASP A 59 6.70 -0.90 5.51
N VAL A 60 7.27 -0.88 4.30
CA VAL A 60 8.43 -1.71 3.95
C VAL A 60 9.61 -1.39 4.87
N LYS A 61 9.88 -0.11 5.11
CA LYS A 61 10.95 0.32 6.03
C LYS A 61 10.71 -0.16 7.45
N HIS A 62 9.46 -0.15 7.93
CA HIS A 62 9.11 -0.69 9.25
C HIS A 62 9.32 -2.21 9.33
N ILE A 63 9.00 -2.95 8.27
CA ILE A 63 9.25 -4.40 8.17
C ILE A 63 10.76 -4.68 8.23
N GLU A 64 11.56 -3.98 7.40
CA GLU A 64 13.03 -4.16 7.34
C GLU A 64 13.72 -3.81 8.67
N GLN A 65 13.18 -2.84 9.41
CA GLN A 65 13.68 -2.46 10.73
C GLN A 65 13.29 -3.45 11.85
N GLY A 66 12.61 -4.55 11.52
CA GLY A 66 12.15 -5.53 12.51
C GLY A 66 11.09 -5.00 13.47
N ARG A 67 10.41 -3.90 13.10
CA ARG A 67 9.35 -3.28 13.92
C ARG A 67 7.99 -3.93 13.73
N VAL A 68 7.88 -4.91 12.83
CA VAL A 68 6.66 -5.70 12.68
C VAL A 68 6.77 -6.91 13.60
N PRO A 69 5.93 -7.04 14.63
CA PRO A 69 5.93 -8.24 15.46
C PRO A 69 5.61 -9.43 14.55
N PHE A 70 6.49 -10.43 14.57
CA PHE A 70 6.23 -11.70 13.90
C PHE A 70 4.89 -12.24 14.41
N PRO A 71 4.00 -12.71 13.51
CA PRO A 71 2.79 -13.38 13.95
C PRO A 71 3.18 -14.53 14.87
N ASN A 72 2.63 -14.56 16.08
CA ASN A 72 2.93 -15.61 17.05
C ASN A 72 2.22 -16.90 16.60
N TYR A 73 2.85 -17.63 15.69
CA TYR A 73 2.46 -18.98 15.31
C TYR A 73 2.80 -19.92 16.47
N ARG A 74 2.09 -19.84 17.60
CA ARG A 74 2.17 -20.86 18.64
C ARG A 74 1.76 -22.18 18.01
N SER A 75 2.74 -22.98 17.61
CA SER A 75 2.56 -24.41 17.37
C SER A 75 1.99 -24.98 18.64
N THR A 76 0.74 -25.40 18.57
CA THR A 76 0.12 -26.28 19.55
C THR A 76 0.88 -27.60 19.49
N ASN A 77 2.02 -27.70 20.18
CA ASN A 77 2.56 -28.98 20.55
C ASN A 77 1.59 -29.55 21.57
N ALA A 78 0.71 -30.42 21.07
CA ALA A 78 -0.15 -31.25 21.88
C ALA A 78 0.73 -32.10 22.79
N SER A 79 0.91 -31.64 24.03
CA SER A 79 1.47 -32.44 25.10
C SER A 79 0.44 -33.53 25.45
N SER A 80 0.59 -34.70 24.86
CA SER A 80 0.02 -35.94 25.40
C SER A 80 1.11 -36.65 26.19
N ASN A 81 0.98 -36.69 27.51
CA ASN A 81 1.64 -37.67 28.37
C ASN A 81 0.68 -38.07 29.48
#